data_AF-A0A924P8R3-F1
#
_entry.id   AF-A0A924P8R3-F1
#
_cell.length_a   1.000
_cell.length_b   1.000
_cell.length_c   1.000
_cell.angle_alpha   90.00
_cell.angle_beta   90.00
_cell.angle_gamma   90.00
#
_symmetry.space_group_name_H-M   'P 1'
#
loop_
_entity.id
_entity.type
_entity.pdbx_description
1 polymer ?
#
loop_
_entity_poly.entity_id
_entity_poly.type
_entity_poly.pdbx_seq_one_letter_code
_entity_poly.pdbx_strand_id
1 'polypeptide(L)' 'MSSIGTATDRELGEGAFDRLTWLDSKEAANYLRKTANALRIMVYRGYLRPRRFRRRLYFRRIELDRLLESSAF' A
#
# COMPACT_ATOMS: atom_id res chain seq x y z
N MET A 1 5.33 -32.09 -2.44
CA MET A 1 5.54 -30.85 -1.67
C MET A 1 4.91 -29.71 -2.45
N SER A 2 3.71 -29.28 -2.03
CA SER A 2 2.94 -28.29 -2.77
C SER A 2 3.56 -26.91 -2.65
N SER A 3 3.98 -26.33 -3.78
CA SER A 3 4.44 -24.96 -3.88
C SER A 3 3.30 -24.01 -3.48
N ILE A 4 3.43 -23.37 -2.32
CA ILE A 4 2.54 -22.29 -1.90
C ILE A 4 2.83 -21.12 -2.83
N GLY A 5 2.02 -20.94 -3.87
CA GLY A 5 2.01 -19.73 -4.66
C GLY A 5 1.63 -18.56 -3.75
N THR A 6 2.55 -17.63 -3.54
CA THR A 6 2.27 -16.35 -2.87
C THR A 6 1.15 -15.63 -3.63
N ALA A 7 0.15 -15.11 -2.92
CA ALA A 7 -0.97 -14.37 -3.51
C ALA A 7 -0.56 -13.09 -4.27
N THR A 8 0.74 -12.77 -4.31
CA THR A 8 1.32 -11.54 -4.84
C THR A 8 2.25 -11.77 -6.03
N ASP A 9 2.48 -13.02 -6.46
CA ASP A 9 3.34 -13.35 -7.60
C ASP A 9 2.54 -14.06 -8.71
N ARG A 10 1.48 -13.39 -9.17
CA ARG A 10 0.99 -13.60 -10.53
C ARG A 10 1.45 -12.39 -11.33
N GLU A 11 2.12 -12.63 -12.44
CA GLU A 11 2.36 -11.60 -13.46
C GLU A 11 1.00 -11.08 -13.90
N LEU A 12 0.58 -9.97 -13.28
CA LEU A 12 -0.67 -9.32 -13.56
C LEU A 12 -0.42 -8.41 -14.75
N GLY A 13 -0.92 -8.84 -15.90
CA GLY A 13 -0.94 -8.04 -17.13
C GLY A 13 -1.49 -6.64 -16.88
N GLU A 14 -1.03 -5.71 -17.73
CA GLU A 14 -1.32 -4.27 -17.69
C GLU A 14 -2.82 -4.01 -17.41
N GLY A 15 -3.16 -3.68 -16.16
CA GLY A 15 -4.53 -3.28 -15.79
C GLY A 15 -5.10 -3.83 -14.47
N ALA A 16 -4.45 -4.77 -13.79
CA ALA A 16 -5.06 -5.43 -12.61
C ALA A 16 -4.80 -4.76 -11.24
N PHE A 17 -4.52 -3.46 -11.19
CA PHE A 17 -4.40 -2.74 -9.91
C PHE A 17 -5.76 -2.56 -9.19
N ASP A 18 -6.88 -2.83 -9.88
CA ASP A 18 -8.22 -2.62 -9.33
C ASP A 18 -8.73 -3.68 -8.35
N ARG A 19 -8.01 -4.79 -8.14
CA ARG A 19 -8.38 -5.81 -7.13
C ARG A 19 -7.50 -5.85 -5.89
N LEU A 20 -6.35 -5.17 -5.87
CA LEU A 20 -5.45 -5.23 -4.72
C LEU A 20 -5.89 -4.23 -3.65
N THR A 21 -6.67 -4.71 -2.68
CA THR A 21 -7.19 -3.88 -1.57
C THR A 21 -6.07 -3.40 -0.63
N TRP A 22 -4.96 -4.14 -0.57
CA TRP A 22 -3.84 -3.91 0.33
C TRP A 22 -2.55 -3.74 -0.46
N LEU A 23 -1.91 -2.59 -0.27
CA LEU A 23 -0.65 -2.20 -0.89
C LEU A 23 0.49 -2.39 0.11
N ASP A 24 1.64 -2.84 -0.36
CA ASP A 24 2.84 -2.84 0.48
C ASP A 24 3.40 -1.40 0.64
N SER A 25 4.47 -1.23 1.42
CA SER A 25 5.05 0.10 1.66
C SER A 25 5.67 0.74 0.41
N LYS A 26 6.10 -0.06 -0.58
CA LYS A 26 6.69 0.45 -1.81
C LYS A 26 5.60 0.87 -2.78
N GLU A 27 4.58 0.03 -2.94
CA GLU A 27 3.39 0.28 -3.74
C GLU A 27 2.62 1.49 -3.22
N ALA A 28 2.38 1.57 -1.90
CA ALA A 28 1.69 2.71 -1.29
C ALA A 28 2.46 4.03 -1.47
N ALA A 29 3.79 4.00 -1.37
CA ALA A 29 4.61 5.18 -1.63
C ALA A 29 4.51 5.62 -3.10
N ASN A 30 4.58 4.67 -4.03
CA ASN A 30 4.41 4.93 -5.45
C ASN A 30 3.00 5.48 -5.76
N TYR A 31 1.97 4.93 -5.12
CA TYR A 31 0.58 5.36 -5.27
C TYR A 31 0.40 6.83 -4.88
N LEU A 32 0.94 7.24 -3.72
CA LEU A 32 0.92 8.62 -3.24
C LEU A 32 1.92 9.55 -3.96
N ARG A 33 2.71 9.03 -4.93
CA ARG A 33 3.83 9.74 -5.56
C ARG A 33 4.81 10.33 -4.55
N LYS A 34 5.12 9.58 -3.49
CA LYS A 34 6.07 9.95 -2.43
C LYS A 34 7.22 8.95 -2.35
N THR A 35 8.30 9.34 -1.68
CA THR A 35 9.37 8.41 -1.32
C THR A 35 8.92 7.47 -0.20
N ALA A 36 9.49 6.27 -0.13
CA ALA A 36 9.22 5.32 0.95
C ALA A 36 9.54 5.91 2.35
N ASN A 37 10.53 6.81 2.42
CA ASN A 37 10.86 7.50 3.68
C ASN A 37 9.75 8.48 4.09
N ALA A 38 9.22 9.26 3.15
CA ALA A 38 8.08 10.14 3.42
C ALA A 38 6.85 9.35 3.89
N LEU A 39 6.57 8.20 3.27
CA LEU A 39 5.49 7.30 3.73
C LEU A 39 5.72 6.84 5.18
N ARG A 40 6.94 6.44 5.56
CA ARG A 40 7.28 6.05 6.94
C ARG A 40 7.11 7.21 7.93
N ILE A 41 7.51 8.42 7.54
CA ILE A 41 7.30 9.63 8.36
C ILE A 41 5.80 9.87 8.56
N MET A 42 4.99 9.74 7.51
CA MET A 42 3.54 9.92 7.61
C MET A 42 2.89 8.88 8.54
N VAL A 43 3.35 7.63 8.48
CA VAL A 43 2.95 6.58 9.41
C VAL A 43 3.35 6.92 10.84
N TYR A 44 4.60 7.31 11.06
CA TYR A 44 5.10 7.67 12.39
C TYR A 44 4.34 8.86 13.00
N ARG A 45 3.97 9.84 12.17
CA ARG A 45 3.16 11.00 12.56
C ARG A 45 1.67 10.68 12.73
N GLY A 46 1.23 9.47 12.39
CA GLY A 46 -0.16 9.04 12.55
C GLY A 46 -1.12 9.50 11.46
N TYR A 47 -0.64 10.08 10.36
CA TYR A 47 -1.46 10.45 9.20
C TYR A 47 -1.97 9.22 8.44
N LEU A 48 -1.20 8.13 8.45
CA LEU A 48 -1.53 6.84 7.86
C LEU A 48 -1.62 5.79 8.95
N ARG A 49 -2.69 4.98 8.94
CA ARG A 49 -2.82 3.83 9.84
C ARG A 49 -2.43 2.54 9.10
N PRO A 50 -1.18 2.07 9.21
CA PRO A 50 -0.80 0.84 8.55
C PRO A 50 -1.42 -0.37 9.27
N ARG A 51 -1.81 -1.38 8.50
CA ARG A 51 -2.07 -2.71 9.04
C ARG A 51 -0.75 -3.47 9.11
N ARG A 52 -0.32 -3.79 10.32
CA ARG A 52 0.87 -4.62 10.53
C ARG A 52 0.51 -6.09 10.33
N PHE A 53 1.15 -6.74 9.37
CA PHE A 53 1.09 -8.18 9.21
C PHE A 53 2.51 -8.76 9.31
N ARG A 54 2.77 -9.46 10.41
CA ARG A 54 4.12 -9.91 10.82
C ARG A 54 5.12 -8.75 10.85
N ARG A 55 6.06 -8.72 9.89
CA ARG A 55 7.15 -7.75 9.77
C ARG A 55 6.90 -6.69 8.67
N ARG A 56 5.77 -6.75 7.97
CA ARG A 56 5.45 -5.85 6.87
C ARG A 56 4.26 -4.96 7.21
N LEU A 57 4.28 -3.75 6.65
CA LEU A 57 3.18 -2.80 6.75
C LEU A 57 2.39 -2.85 5.44
N TYR A 58 1.08 -2.96 5.58
CA TYR A 58 0.14 -2.94 4.49
C TYR A 58 -0.79 -1.74 4.63
N PHE A 59 -1.13 -1.12 3.51
CA PHE A 59 -1.92 0.08 3.41
C PHE A 59 -3.16 -0.22 2.60
N ARG A 60 -4.33 0.22 3.09
CA ARG A 60 -5.57 -0.01 2.35
C ARG A 60 -5.72 1.07 1.29
N ARG A 61 -5.97 0.70 0.03
CA ARG A 61 -6.10 1.66 -1.08
C ARG A 61 -7.13 2.77 -0.77
N ILE A 62 -8.30 2.40 -0.25
CA ILE A 62 -9.35 3.36 0.13
C ILE A 62 -8.91 4.38 1.18
N GLU A 63 -7.97 4.04 2.07
CA GLU A 63 -7.43 5.01 3.03
C GLU A 63 -6.46 5.98 2.35
N LEU A 64 -5.70 5.51 1.37
CA LEU A 64 -4.85 6.36 0.53
C LEU A 64 -5.68 7.31 -0.32
N ASP A 65 -6.77 6.81 -0.92
CA ASP A 65 -7.72 7.62 -1.69
C ASP A 65 -8.36 8.69 -0.83
N ARG A 66 -8.86 8.31 0.35
CA ARG A 66 -9.39 9.27 1.32
C ARG A 66 -8.36 10.31 1.71
N LEU A 67 -7.08 9.96 1.86
CA LEU A 67 -6.04 10.94 2.13
C LEU A 67 -5.84 11.91 0.97
N LEU A 68 -5.91 11.44 -0.27
CA LEU A 68 -5.81 12.28 -1.46
C LEU A 68 -7.05 13.20 -1.62
N GLU A 69 -8.24 12.68 -1.33
CA GLU A 69 -9.50 13.43 -1.40
C GLU A 69 -9.67 14.39 -0.21
N SER A 70 -9.24 13.99 0.99
CA SER A 70 -9.26 14.82 2.19
C SER A 70 -8.13 15.84 2.19
N SER A 71 -7.20 15.77 1.23
CA SER A 71 -6.19 16.79 1.00
C SER A 71 -6.85 18.02 0.36
N ALA A 72 -7.79 18.63 1.08
CA ALA A 72 -7.97 20.07 1.05
C ALA A 72 -6.74 20.67 1.74
N PHE A 73 -5.65 20.81 0.97
CA PHE A 73 -4.56 21.72 1.28
C PHE A 73 -4.88 23.09 0.69
#